data_AF-A0A7W7SQH6-F1
#
_entry.id   AF-A0A7W7SQH6-F1
#
_cell.length_a   1.000
_cell.length_b   1.000
_cell.length_c   1.000
_cell.angle_alpha   90.00
_cell.angle_beta   90.00
_cell.angle_gamma   90.00
#
_symmetry.space_group_name_H-M   'P 1'
#
loop_
_entity.id
_entity.type
_entity.pdbx_description
1 polymer ?
#
loop_
_entity_poly.entity_id
_entity_poly.type
_entity_poly.pdbx_seq_one_letter_code
_entity_poly.pdbx_strand_id
1 'polypeptide(L)'
;MPTDEVSPPPGGTLYSSGPRSRLPRGRTLLIILTVSVVGMLGLVGVLVGTALGKNSRADGGPPTGTAAPTATVSATETAEPSQDEPTPTPEATPSSPTSNGRILRLVHASLCLDVVNGVAPEGAAVQQAECSGSQSQHWLSTPAGEGTVTLVNAGSGMCLDVYNLSTDDGAAIIQWTCNGGPNQQWRLTSVGTGQVTLVSVHSDKCLDVPEASTAPGTKIQQWTCNSGTNQTWTVS
;
A
#
# COMPACT_ATOMS: atom_id res chain seq x y z
N MET A 1 -73.50 15.94 -4.46
CA MET A 1 -73.89 14.89 -5.43
C MET A 1 -72.80 14.82 -6.48
N PRO A 2 -72.17 13.66 -6.74
CA PRO A 2 -71.27 13.45 -7.86
C PRO A 2 -71.97 12.68 -9.01
N THR A 3 -71.77 13.15 -10.23
CA THR A 3 -72.10 12.49 -11.52
C THR A 3 -71.15 13.08 -12.58
N ASP A 4 -70.64 12.37 -13.57
CA ASP A 4 -70.49 10.92 -13.76
C ASP A 4 -69.19 10.67 -14.54
N GLU A 5 -68.51 9.56 -14.25
CA GLU A 5 -67.25 9.18 -14.89
C GLU A 5 -67.52 8.39 -16.19
N VAL A 6 -67.20 8.97 -17.35
CA VAL A 6 -67.43 8.31 -18.66
C VAL A 6 -66.23 7.47 -19.05
N SER A 7 -66.35 6.15 -18.87
CA SER A 7 -65.34 5.15 -19.25
C SER A 7 -65.62 4.57 -20.66
N PRO A 8 -64.65 4.61 -21.60
CA PRO A 8 -64.75 3.92 -22.89
C PRO A 8 -64.23 2.46 -22.84
N PRO A 9 -64.71 1.56 -23.71
CA PRO A 9 -64.59 0.11 -23.55
C PRO A 9 -63.24 -0.51 -23.97
N PRO A 10 -62.91 -1.73 -23.48
CA PRO A 10 -61.73 -2.48 -23.90
C PRO A 10 -61.96 -3.23 -25.22
N GLY A 11 -61.00 -3.17 -26.14
CA GLY A 11 -60.98 -4.02 -27.33
C GLY A 11 -59.78 -3.75 -28.25
N GLY A 12 -59.09 -4.81 -28.69
CA GLY A 12 -58.00 -4.66 -29.68
C GLY A 12 -56.84 -5.65 -29.59
N THR A 13 -57.10 -6.96 -29.47
CA THR A 13 -56.06 -7.97 -29.73
C THR A 13 -55.74 -8.00 -31.22
N LEU A 14 -54.53 -7.58 -31.61
CA LEU A 14 -53.98 -7.83 -32.95
C LEU A 14 -52.73 -8.70 -32.86
N TYR A 15 -52.86 -9.91 -33.38
CA TYR A 15 -51.77 -10.84 -33.66
C TYR A 15 -50.85 -10.24 -34.74
N SER A 16 -49.55 -10.19 -34.48
CA SER A 16 -48.54 -10.05 -35.54
C SER A 16 -47.61 -11.24 -35.51
N SER A 17 -47.57 -11.99 -36.61
CA SER A 17 -46.91 -13.29 -36.70
C SER A 17 -45.74 -13.28 -37.70
N GLY A 18 -44.51 -13.30 -37.18
CA GLY A 18 -43.29 -13.72 -37.89
C GLY A 18 -42.34 -12.60 -38.33
N PRO A 19 -41.12 -12.94 -38.81
CA PRO A 19 -40.59 -14.29 -39.02
C PRO A 19 -39.53 -14.75 -37.99
N ARG A 20 -39.08 -16.00 -38.12
CA ARG A 20 -38.24 -16.72 -37.15
C ARG A 20 -36.75 -16.36 -37.23
N SER A 21 -36.12 -16.33 -36.05
CA SER A 21 -34.74 -16.70 -35.71
C SER A 21 -33.69 -16.85 -36.83
N ARG A 22 -32.67 -15.99 -36.80
CA ARG A 22 -31.31 -16.35 -37.25
C ARG A 22 -30.30 -16.08 -36.14
N LEU A 23 -30.08 -17.09 -35.30
CA LEU A 23 -28.86 -17.20 -34.49
C LEU A 23 -27.66 -17.39 -35.44
N PRO A 24 -26.57 -16.61 -35.33
CA PRO A 24 -25.33 -16.95 -36.00
C PRO A 24 -24.73 -18.20 -35.36
N ARG A 25 -24.79 -19.33 -36.06
CA ARG A 25 -24.10 -20.56 -35.66
C ARG A 25 -22.60 -20.43 -35.91
N GLY A 26 -21.85 -20.24 -34.83
CA GLY A 26 -20.57 -20.90 -34.57
C GLY A 26 -19.36 -20.52 -35.44
N ARG A 27 -18.37 -19.90 -34.78
CA ARG A 27 -16.97 -20.32 -34.90
C ARG A 27 -16.34 -20.43 -33.51
N THR A 28 -16.24 -21.67 -33.06
CA THR A 28 -15.21 -22.26 -32.21
C THR A 28 -14.55 -21.38 -31.14
N LEU A 29 -14.90 -21.67 -29.89
CA LEU A 29 -14.09 -21.39 -28.70
C LEU A 29 -12.63 -21.85 -28.91
N LEU A 30 -11.65 -20.95 -28.82
CA LEU A 30 -10.24 -21.33 -28.70
C LEU A 30 -9.67 -20.72 -27.42
N ILE A 31 -9.82 -21.45 -26.32
CA ILE A 31 -9.17 -21.14 -25.05
C ILE A 31 -7.69 -21.52 -25.20
N ILE A 32 -6.81 -20.53 -25.37
CA ILE A 32 -5.37 -20.74 -25.28
C ILE A 32 -4.98 -20.68 -23.79
N LEU A 33 -5.06 -21.83 -23.12
CA LEU A 33 -4.45 -22.05 -21.82
C LEU A 33 -2.95 -22.30 -22.01
N THR A 34 -2.13 -21.24 -21.95
CA THR A 34 -0.68 -21.41 -21.76
C THR A 34 -0.40 -21.77 -20.31
N VAL A 35 -0.43 -23.07 -20.01
CA VAL A 35 0.07 -23.61 -18.74
C VAL A 35 1.60 -23.52 -18.73
N SER A 36 2.13 -22.43 -18.20
CA SER A 36 3.56 -22.29 -17.94
C SER A 36 3.94 -23.01 -16.65
N VAL A 37 4.12 -24.33 -16.74
CA VAL A 37 4.74 -25.16 -15.69
C VAL A 37 6.01 -25.80 -16.25
N VAL A 38 7.11 -25.05 -16.22
CA VAL A 38 8.50 -25.54 -16.33
C VAL A 38 9.36 -24.61 -15.47
N GLY A 39 10.06 -25.06 -14.43
CA GLY A 39 10.02 -26.37 -13.79
C GLY A 39 10.72 -26.28 -12.44
N MET A 40 10.25 -27.04 -11.44
CA MET A 40 10.94 -27.21 -10.16
C MET A 40 11.72 -28.53 -10.18
N LEU A 41 12.80 -28.58 -9.38
CA LEU A 41 13.70 -29.71 -9.07
C LEU A 41 14.85 -30.05 -10.04
N GLY A 42 16.06 -29.96 -9.48
CA GLY A 42 17.31 -30.56 -9.96
C GLY A 42 18.50 -29.63 -9.67
N LEU A 43 19.50 -29.98 -8.86
CA LEU A 43 19.66 -31.10 -7.92
C LEU A 43 20.71 -30.68 -6.86
N VAL A 44 20.70 -31.28 -5.66
CA VAL A 44 21.79 -31.12 -4.69
C VAL A 44 23.08 -31.76 -5.26
N GLY A 45 24.18 -30.99 -5.27
CA GLY A 45 25.50 -31.46 -5.72
C GLY A 45 26.60 -31.09 -4.73
N VAL A 46 26.94 -32.02 -3.86
CA VAL A 46 28.03 -31.88 -2.86
C VAL A 46 29.39 -31.87 -3.57
N LEU A 47 30.27 -30.93 -3.19
CA LEU A 47 31.71 -31.05 -3.41
C LEU A 47 32.46 -30.97 -2.08
N VAL A 48 32.86 -32.15 -1.59
CA VAL A 48 33.86 -32.28 -0.53
C VAL A 48 35.23 -31.94 -1.13
N GLY A 49 35.87 -30.91 -0.59
CA GLY A 49 37.22 -30.46 -0.98
C GLY A 49 38.22 -30.58 0.16
N THR A 50 38.49 -31.79 0.66
CA THR A 50 39.60 -32.01 1.61
C THR A 50 40.92 -32.10 0.86
N ALA A 51 41.77 -31.08 0.98
CA ALA A 51 43.16 -31.12 0.56
C ALA A 51 44.11 -30.93 1.75
N LEU A 52 44.60 -32.05 2.29
CA LEU A 52 45.73 -32.08 3.22
C LEU A 52 47.03 -31.92 2.41
N GLY A 53 47.90 -30.99 2.79
CA GLY A 53 49.16 -30.74 2.07
C GLY A 53 50.15 -29.88 2.87
N LYS A 54 50.94 -30.52 3.73
CA LYS A 54 52.05 -29.92 4.49
C LYS A 54 53.01 -29.15 3.58
N ASN A 55 53.68 -28.13 4.14
CA ASN A 55 55.15 -28.19 4.20
C ASN A 55 55.74 -27.40 5.39
N SER A 56 56.95 -27.82 5.77
CA SER A 56 57.49 -27.69 7.12
C SER A 56 58.42 -26.49 7.34
N ARG A 57 58.28 -25.86 8.51
CA ARG A 57 59.33 -25.66 9.54
C ARG A 57 60.75 -25.27 9.10
N ALA A 58 61.23 -24.14 9.65
CA ALA A 58 62.63 -23.94 10.02
C ALA A 58 62.69 -23.36 11.46
N ASP A 59 63.49 -23.96 12.32
CA ASP A 59 63.66 -23.56 13.74
C ASP A 59 64.78 -22.52 13.92
N GLY A 60 64.72 -21.73 15.00
CA GLY A 60 65.80 -20.84 15.47
C GLY A 60 65.59 -20.46 16.95
N GLY A 61 66.57 -20.72 17.81
CA GLY A 61 66.38 -20.85 19.26
C GLY A 61 66.60 -19.60 20.17
N PRO A 62 66.46 -19.78 21.51
CA PRO A 62 66.44 -18.74 22.57
C PRO A 62 67.87 -18.53 23.21
N PRO A 63 68.13 -17.85 24.38
CA PRO A 63 67.24 -17.53 25.53
C PRO A 63 67.51 -16.25 26.40
N THR A 64 66.90 -16.24 27.61
CA THR A 64 66.98 -15.27 28.76
C THR A 64 66.11 -14.00 28.61
N GLY A 65 65.31 -13.50 29.57
CA GLY A 65 64.93 -13.86 30.96
C GLY A 65 63.74 -12.95 31.42
N THR A 66 63.23 -12.83 32.67
CA THR A 66 63.42 -13.50 33.99
C THR A 66 62.28 -13.11 34.97
N ALA A 67 61.66 -14.07 35.67
CA ALA A 67 60.85 -14.00 36.92
C ALA A 67 59.59 -13.08 37.08
N ALA A 68 58.59 -13.60 37.82
CA ALA A 68 57.44 -12.87 38.42
C ALA A 68 57.72 -12.51 39.91
N PRO A 69 56.89 -11.71 40.64
CA PRO A 69 55.68 -12.26 41.30
C PRO A 69 54.48 -11.31 41.64
N THR A 70 53.28 -11.90 41.76
CA THR A 70 52.25 -11.80 42.84
C THR A 70 51.70 -10.46 43.42
N ALA A 71 50.41 -10.19 43.09
CA ALA A 71 49.24 -9.85 43.93
C ALA A 71 48.90 -8.45 44.56
N THR A 72 47.57 -8.24 44.65
CA THR A 72 46.74 -7.45 45.61
C THR A 72 46.69 -5.91 45.57
N VAL A 73 45.51 -5.39 45.20
CA VAL A 73 44.85 -4.14 45.68
C VAL A 73 43.33 -4.43 45.66
N SER A 74 42.65 -4.67 46.78
CA SER A 74 42.15 -3.73 47.81
C SER A 74 41.07 -2.76 47.33
N ALA A 75 39.87 -2.86 47.91
CA ALA A 75 38.77 -1.95 47.66
C ALA A 75 39.00 -0.59 48.34
N THR A 76 38.38 0.47 47.81
CA THR A 76 38.22 1.74 48.53
C THR A 76 36.86 2.33 48.17
N GLU A 77 36.00 2.39 49.18
CA GLU A 77 34.72 3.09 49.13
C GLU A 77 34.97 4.59 49.08
N THR A 78 34.25 5.33 48.23
CA THR A 78 34.23 6.79 48.25
C THR A 78 32.83 7.22 47.85
N ALA A 79 32.18 7.98 48.73
CA ALA A 79 30.79 8.36 48.58
C ALA A 79 30.57 9.30 47.39
N GLU A 80 29.53 9.02 46.61
CA GLU A 80 29.03 9.90 45.55
C GLU A 80 28.20 11.04 46.17
N PRO A 81 28.44 12.31 45.83
CA PRO A 81 27.71 13.43 46.41
C PRO A 81 26.35 13.61 45.74
N SER A 82 25.28 13.63 46.53
CA SER A 82 23.94 13.98 46.06
C SER A 82 23.93 15.36 45.40
N GLN A 83 23.43 15.41 44.16
CA GLN A 83 23.01 16.63 43.48
C GLN A 83 21.57 16.40 43.02
N ASP A 84 20.63 17.21 43.52
CA ASP A 84 19.25 17.24 43.04
C ASP A 84 19.21 17.80 41.61
N GLU A 85 19.24 16.93 40.60
CA GLU A 85 18.84 17.31 39.25
C GLU A 85 17.30 17.28 39.17
N PRO A 86 16.62 18.40 38.86
CA PRO A 86 15.18 18.41 38.79
C PRO A 86 14.69 17.53 37.64
N THR A 87 13.92 16.50 37.97
CA THR A 87 13.30 15.57 37.02
C THR A 87 12.70 16.34 35.83
N PRO A 88 13.08 16.02 34.58
CA PRO A 88 12.43 16.65 33.43
C PRO A 88 10.95 16.32 33.48
N THR A 89 10.13 17.38 33.59
CA THR A 89 8.68 17.26 33.48
C THR A 89 8.40 16.61 32.13
N PRO A 90 7.52 15.59 32.03
CA PRO A 90 7.17 15.00 30.74
C PRO A 90 6.59 16.10 29.85
N GLU A 91 7.37 16.49 28.84
CA GLU A 91 6.93 17.45 27.83
C GLU A 91 5.64 16.91 27.23
N ALA A 92 4.59 17.75 27.27
CA ALA A 92 3.26 17.30 26.91
C ALA A 92 3.28 16.79 25.46
N THR A 93 3.04 15.48 25.28
CA THR A 93 2.92 14.86 23.95
C THR A 93 2.02 15.74 23.09
N PRO A 94 2.49 16.24 21.93
CA PRO A 94 1.69 17.15 21.13
C PRO A 94 0.36 16.46 20.80
N SER A 95 -0.74 17.07 21.25
CA SER A 95 -2.06 16.47 21.12
C SER A 95 -2.37 16.28 19.65
N SER A 96 -2.60 15.02 19.24
CA SER A 96 -2.84 14.64 17.85
C SER A 96 -3.90 15.56 17.22
N PRO A 97 -3.65 16.12 16.02
CA PRO A 97 -4.62 16.99 15.38
C PRO A 97 -5.91 16.21 15.10
N THR A 98 -7.03 16.78 15.54
CA THR A 98 -8.38 16.26 15.30
C THR A 98 -8.58 15.93 13.82
N SER A 99 -9.13 14.74 13.54
CA SER A 99 -9.22 14.16 12.19
C SER A 99 -10.15 14.93 11.26
N ASN A 100 -9.57 15.83 10.46
CA ASN A 100 -10.27 16.53 9.36
C ASN A 100 -10.13 15.81 8.00
N GLY A 101 -9.31 14.76 7.92
CA GLY A 101 -9.17 13.94 6.70
C GLY A 101 -10.36 13.01 6.48
N ARG A 102 -10.65 12.67 5.22
CA ARG A 102 -11.70 11.72 4.84
C ARG A 102 -11.13 10.31 4.69
N ILE A 103 -11.97 9.30 4.89
CA ILE A 103 -11.60 7.91 4.67
C ILE A 103 -11.93 7.54 3.22
N LEU A 104 -10.96 6.93 2.52
CA LEU A 104 -11.13 6.39 1.18
C LEU A 104 -11.34 4.88 1.28
N ARG A 105 -12.58 4.44 1.03
CA ARG A 105 -12.98 3.02 1.15
C ARG A 105 -13.20 2.38 -0.23
N LEU A 106 -12.53 1.27 -0.49
CA LEU A 106 -12.66 0.49 -1.71
C LEU A 106 -14.07 -0.06 -1.90
N VAL A 107 -14.60 0.07 -3.12
CA VAL A 107 -15.93 -0.44 -3.46
C VAL A 107 -15.94 -1.97 -3.56
N HIS A 108 -14.86 -2.62 -4.02
CA HIS A 108 -14.83 -4.08 -4.16
C HIS A 108 -14.61 -4.82 -2.84
N ALA A 109 -13.72 -4.34 -1.98
CA ALA A 109 -13.31 -5.02 -0.74
C ALA A 109 -13.93 -4.43 0.54
N SER A 110 -14.53 -3.23 0.49
CA SER A 110 -14.97 -2.46 1.67
C SER A 110 -13.86 -2.11 2.68
N LEU A 111 -12.60 -2.34 2.31
CA LEU A 111 -11.38 -1.98 3.05
C LEU A 111 -10.97 -0.52 2.78
N CYS A 112 -10.13 0.05 3.65
CA CYS A 112 -9.73 1.46 3.61
C CYS A 112 -8.28 1.66 3.18
N LEU A 113 -8.03 2.79 2.51
CA LEU A 113 -6.68 3.25 2.16
C LEU A 113 -5.90 3.61 3.42
N ASP A 114 -4.81 2.90 3.67
CA ASP A 114 -4.07 2.92 4.94
C ASP A 114 -2.55 3.00 4.70
N VAL A 115 -1.83 3.78 5.52
CA VAL A 115 -0.37 3.73 5.56
C VAL A 115 0.07 2.55 6.44
N VAL A 116 0.89 1.65 5.90
CA VAL A 116 1.43 0.47 6.60
C VAL A 116 2.00 0.86 7.98
N ASN A 117 1.57 0.17 9.03
CA ASN A 117 1.99 0.37 10.43
C ASN A 117 1.67 1.76 11.03
N GLY A 118 0.91 2.60 10.31
CA GLY A 118 0.26 3.82 10.80
C GLY A 118 1.12 5.03 11.18
N VAL A 119 2.40 4.82 11.52
CA VAL A 119 3.38 5.88 11.85
C VAL A 119 4.73 5.51 11.21
N ALA A 120 4.74 5.42 9.89
CA ALA A 120 5.89 4.94 9.13
C ALA A 120 6.72 6.10 8.53
N PRO A 121 8.00 5.87 8.16
CA PRO A 121 8.84 6.90 7.55
C PRO A 121 8.42 7.22 6.10
N GLU A 122 9.14 8.15 5.47
CA GLU A 122 9.09 8.34 4.00
C GLU A 122 9.32 7.01 3.27
N GLY A 123 8.59 6.80 2.17
CA GLY A 123 8.69 5.57 1.37
C GLY A 123 7.89 4.39 1.93
N ALA A 124 7.19 4.57 3.05
CA ALA A 124 6.27 3.55 3.55
C ALA A 124 5.14 3.29 2.55
N ALA A 125 4.92 2.02 2.25
CA ALA A 125 3.89 1.61 1.31
C ALA A 125 2.48 1.91 1.85
N VAL A 126 1.57 2.21 0.92
CA VAL A 126 0.14 2.32 1.19
C VAL A 126 -0.51 0.96 0.90
N GLN A 127 -1.53 0.60 1.68
CA GLN A 127 -2.21 -0.68 1.63
C GLN A 127 -3.73 -0.52 1.74
N GLN A 128 -4.47 -1.58 1.43
CA GLN A 128 -5.84 -1.74 1.92
C GLN A 128 -5.81 -2.39 3.30
N ALA A 129 -6.57 -1.87 4.27
CA ALA A 129 -6.67 -2.41 5.62
C ALA A 129 -8.13 -2.41 6.12
N GLU A 130 -8.40 -3.16 7.19
CA GLU A 130 -9.68 -3.03 7.90
C GLU A 130 -9.86 -1.59 8.38
N CYS A 131 -11.07 -1.05 8.18
CA CYS A 131 -11.36 0.34 8.46
C CYS A 131 -11.51 0.57 9.97
N SER A 132 -10.43 1.05 10.60
CA SER A 132 -10.28 1.24 12.04
C SER A 132 -10.60 2.65 12.50
N GLY A 133 -10.55 3.64 11.59
CA GLY A 133 -10.59 5.07 11.93
C GLY A 133 -9.28 5.58 12.55
N SER A 134 -8.16 4.86 12.40
CA SER A 134 -6.83 5.38 12.75
C SER A 134 -6.44 6.56 11.86
N GLN A 135 -5.63 7.49 12.37
CA GLN A 135 -5.14 8.65 11.61
C GLN A 135 -4.47 8.27 10.28
N SER A 136 -3.88 7.07 10.20
CA SER A 136 -3.30 6.47 8.99
C SER A 136 -4.27 6.21 7.85
N GLN A 137 -5.58 6.25 8.12
CA GLN A 137 -6.68 6.05 7.16
C GLN A 137 -7.42 7.35 6.81
N HIS A 138 -7.10 8.45 7.49
CA HIS A 138 -7.67 9.77 7.22
C HIS A 138 -6.78 10.55 6.25
N TRP A 139 -7.35 10.95 5.12
CA TRP A 139 -6.65 11.66 4.04
C TRP A 139 -7.25 13.05 3.84
N LEU A 140 -6.47 14.09 4.08
CA LEU A 140 -6.84 15.48 3.86
C LEU A 140 -6.58 15.85 2.39
N SER A 141 -7.62 16.24 1.67
CA SER A 141 -7.50 16.76 0.30
C SER A 141 -7.11 18.24 0.31
N THR A 142 -5.89 18.54 -0.10
CA THR A 142 -5.38 19.91 -0.26
C THR A 142 -5.35 20.28 -1.75
N PRO A 143 -5.87 21.43 -2.19
CA PRO A 143 -5.79 21.85 -3.59
C PRO A 143 -4.34 21.94 -4.08
N ALA A 144 -4.06 21.37 -5.25
CA ALA A 144 -2.72 21.35 -5.87
C ALA A 144 -2.68 22.05 -7.25
N GLY A 145 -3.82 22.51 -7.75
CA GLY A 145 -4.01 23.11 -9.06
C GLY A 145 -5.48 23.11 -9.45
N GLU A 146 -5.79 23.50 -10.69
CA GLU A 146 -7.17 23.47 -11.19
C GLU A 146 -7.65 22.02 -11.35
N GLY A 147 -8.63 21.61 -10.53
CA GLY A 147 -9.18 20.25 -10.55
C GLY A 147 -8.24 19.16 -10.04
N THR A 148 -7.10 19.52 -9.43
CA THR A 148 -6.14 18.58 -8.84
C THR A 148 -6.02 18.80 -7.34
N VAL A 149 -5.84 17.71 -6.60
CA VAL A 149 -5.56 17.73 -5.16
C VAL A 149 -4.34 16.88 -4.85
N THR A 150 -3.72 17.19 -3.73
CA THR A 150 -2.78 16.29 -3.06
C THR A 150 -3.47 15.72 -1.82
N LEU A 151 -3.28 14.42 -1.58
CA LEU A 151 -3.86 13.72 -0.43
C LEU A 151 -2.80 13.57 0.66
N VAL A 152 -2.99 14.31 1.75
CA VAL A 152 -2.09 14.32 2.90
C VAL A 152 -2.62 13.36 3.96
N ASN A 153 -1.82 12.40 4.39
CA ASN A 153 -2.18 11.47 5.45
C ASN A 153 -2.21 12.19 6.81
N ALA A 154 -3.28 12.03 7.59
CA ALA A 154 -3.45 12.71 8.87
C ALA A 154 -2.59 12.12 10.02
N GLY A 155 -2.00 10.93 9.81
CA GLY A 155 -1.09 10.30 10.77
C GLY A 155 0.36 10.79 10.64
N SER A 156 0.83 11.02 9.42
CA SER A 156 2.23 11.38 9.13
C SER A 156 2.44 12.80 8.58
N GLY A 157 1.41 13.45 8.07
CA GLY A 157 1.54 14.71 7.31
C GLY A 157 2.17 14.54 5.93
N MET A 158 2.40 13.30 5.47
CA MET A 158 3.00 12.98 4.18
C MET A 158 1.95 12.77 3.09
N CYS A 159 2.39 12.92 1.84
CA CYS A 159 1.53 12.92 0.66
C CYS A 159 1.46 11.55 -0.03
N LEU A 160 0.29 11.19 -0.55
CA LEU A 160 0.08 10.01 -1.39
C LEU A 160 0.85 10.16 -2.71
N ASP A 161 1.83 9.28 -2.93
CA ASP A 161 2.89 9.45 -3.93
C ASP A 161 3.05 8.18 -4.79
N VAL A 162 3.11 8.35 -6.12
CA VAL A 162 3.54 7.29 -7.05
C VAL A 162 5.06 7.19 -7.03
N TYR A 163 5.58 6.07 -6.52
CA TYR A 163 7.01 5.89 -6.24
C TYR A 163 7.89 6.19 -7.45
N ASN A 164 8.95 6.98 -7.20
CA ASN A 164 10.01 7.32 -8.16
C ASN A 164 9.49 7.92 -9.49
N LEU A 165 8.35 8.62 -9.45
CA LEU A 165 7.69 9.19 -10.63
C LEU A 165 7.44 8.16 -11.75
N SER A 166 7.25 6.87 -11.40
CA SER A 166 7.02 5.86 -12.43
C SER A 166 5.69 6.10 -13.17
N THR A 167 5.70 5.84 -14.47
CA THR A 167 4.49 5.82 -15.32
C THR A 167 4.02 4.40 -15.65
N ASP A 168 4.62 3.38 -15.03
CA ASP A 168 4.36 1.97 -15.32
C ASP A 168 3.13 1.43 -14.59
N ASP A 169 2.49 0.42 -15.18
CA ASP A 169 1.48 -0.39 -14.49
C ASP A 169 2.16 -1.21 -13.38
N GLY A 170 1.55 -1.21 -12.19
CA GLY A 170 2.09 -1.90 -11.02
C GLY A 170 3.11 -1.09 -10.20
N ALA A 171 3.37 0.18 -10.56
CA ALA A 171 4.21 1.05 -9.74
C ALA A 171 3.58 1.27 -8.36
N ALA A 172 4.39 1.08 -7.30
CA ALA A 172 3.93 1.13 -5.93
C ALA A 172 3.45 2.52 -5.50
N ILE A 173 2.41 2.55 -4.68
CA ILE A 173 1.95 3.75 -4.00
C ILE A 173 2.51 3.77 -2.58
N ILE A 174 3.11 4.90 -2.24
CA ILE A 174 3.77 5.14 -0.96
C ILE A 174 3.24 6.45 -0.36
N GLN A 175 3.66 6.75 0.87
CA GLN A 175 3.70 8.12 1.35
C GLN A 175 5.10 8.71 1.18
N TRP A 176 5.17 9.99 0.82
CA TRP A 176 6.43 10.74 0.75
C TRP A 176 6.24 12.18 1.24
N THR A 177 7.33 12.86 1.61
CA THR A 177 7.24 14.29 1.95
C THR A 177 6.67 15.08 0.79
N CYS A 178 5.70 15.93 1.13
CA CYS A 178 4.96 16.75 0.19
C CYS A 178 5.89 17.75 -0.52
N ASN A 179 6.10 17.55 -1.82
CA ASN A 179 7.03 18.34 -2.64
C ASN A 179 6.36 19.04 -3.83
N GLY A 180 5.05 18.82 -4.03
CA GLY A 180 4.25 19.42 -5.10
C GLY A 180 4.43 18.77 -6.48
N GLY A 181 5.24 17.72 -6.59
CA GLY A 181 5.48 16.96 -7.81
C GLY A 181 4.19 16.34 -8.38
N PRO A 182 4.09 16.17 -9.71
CA PRO A 182 2.86 15.68 -10.35
C PRO A 182 2.51 14.24 -9.94
N ASN A 183 3.47 13.46 -9.45
CA ASN A 183 3.27 12.11 -8.91
C ASN A 183 2.61 12.12 -7.50
N GLN A 184 2.45 13.29 -6.89
CA GLN A 184 1.70 13.53 -5.64
C GLN A 184 0.38 14.28 -5.88
N GLN A 185 0.02 14.51 -7.15
CA GLN A 185 -1.20 15.20 -7.54
C GLN A 185 -2.18 14.24 -8.19
N TRP A 186 -3.45 14.36 -7.80
CA TRP A 186 -4.52 13.43 -8.13
C TRP A 186 -5.74 14.19 -8.64
N ARG A 187 -6.33 13.73 -9.74
CA ARG A 187 -7.66 14.12 -10.20
C ARG A 187 -8.66 13.14 -9.59
N LEU A 188 -9.66 13.66 -8.87
CA LEU A 188 -10.77 12.85 -8.35
C LEU A 188 -11.91 12.88 -9.37
N THR A 189 -11.98 11.84 -10.20
CA THR A 189 -13.02 11.69 -11.22
C THR A 189 -14.23 10.99 -10.59
N SER A 190 -15.37 11.67 -10.54
CA SER A 190 -16.61 11.07 -10.05
C SER A 190 -17.10 9.98 -11.01
N VAL A 191 -17.40 8.80 -10.46
CA VAL A 191 -17.94 7.64 -11.21
C VAL A 191 -19.30 7.17 -10.66
N GLY A 192 -19.84 7.88 -9.67
CA GLY A 192 -21.13 7.61 -9.05
C GLY A 192 -21.37 8.49 -7.82
N THR A 193 -22.53 8.36 -7.20
CA THR A 193 -22.88 9.13 -5.98
C THR A 193 -21.91 8.80 -4.84
N GLY A 194 -21.02 9.75 -4.51
CA GLY A 194 -20.01 9.60 -3.46
C GLY A 194 -18.82 8.68 -3.83
N GLN A 195 -18.75 8.22 -5.08
CA GLN A 195 -17.70 7.32 -5.58
C GLN A 195 -16.79 8.05 -6.57
N VAL A 196 -15.49 7.90 -6.37
CA VAL A 196 -14.44 8.49 -7.21
C VAL A 196 -13.43 7.45 -7.64
N THR A 197 -12.80 7.72 -8.77
CA THR A 197 -11.53 7.14 -9.17
C THR A 197 -10.45 8.21 -9.02
N LEU A 198 -9.30 7.84 -8.45
CA LEU A 198 -8.18 8.75 -8.25
C LEU A 198 -7.16 8.53 -9.36
N VAL A 199 -7.00 9.53 -10.24
CA VAL A 199 -6.10 9.46 -11.39
C VAL A 199 -4.86 10.31 -11.11
N SER A 200 -3.68 9.70 -11.17
CA SER A 200 -2.38 10.39 -11.04
C SER A 200 -2.20 11.40 -12.17
N VAL A 201 -1.88 12.64 -11.83
CA VAL A 201 -1.62 13.72 -12.79
C VAL A 201 -0.34 13.48 -13.60
N HIS A 202 0.58 12.64 -13.10
CA HIS A 202 1.83 12.35 -13.80
C HIS A 202 1.69 11.30 -14.91
N SER A 203 0.84 10.29 -14.71
CA SER A 203 0.85 9.05 -15.51
C SER A 203 -0.50 8.72 -16.16
N ASP A 204 -1.55 9.50 -15.86
CA ASP A 204 -2.96 9.24 -16.19
C ASP A 204 -3.45 7.85 -15.74
N LYS A 205 -2.78 7.25 -14.74
CA LYS A 205 -3.13 5.94 -14.15
C LYS A 205 -3.93 6.07 -12.86
N CYS A 206 -4.71 5.05 -12.59
CA CYS A 206 -5.67 4.99 -11.50
C CYS A 206 -5.06 4.35 -10.25
N LEU A 207 -5.44 4.85 -9.08
CA LEU A 207 -5.16 4.23 -7.78
C LEU A 207 -5.87 2.87 -7.68
N ASP A 208 -5.10 1.79 -7.61
CA ASP A 208 -5.54 0.42 -7.93
C ASP A 208 -5.12 -0.58 -6.84
N VAL A 209 -6.01 -1.52 -6.52
CA VAL A 209 -5.66 -2.72 -5.75
C VAL A 209 -5.28 -3.86 -6.71
N PRO A 210 -4.05 -4.40 -6.62
CA PRO A 210 -3.58 -5.47 -7.50
C PRO A 210 -4.53 -6.66 -7.55
N GLU A 211 -4.80 -7.13 -8.77
CA GLU A 211 -5.62 -8.31 -9.07
C GLU A 211 -7.03 -8.29 -8.44
N ALA A 212 -7.53 -7.10 -8.07
CA ALA A 212 -8.74 -6.93 -7.26
C ALA A 212 -8.75 -7.75 -5.95
N SER A 213 -7.58 -7.99 -5.36
CA SER A 213 -7.41 -8.67 -4.08
C SER A 213 -8.34 -8.10 -3.00
N THR A 214 -8.94 -8.96 -2.19
CA THR A 214 -9.73 -8.56 -1.00
C THR A 214 -8.98 -8.75 0.31
N ALA A 215 -7.70 -9.14 0.26
CA ALA A 215 -6.89 -9.40 1.45
C ALA A 215 -6.39 -8.10 2.11
N PRO A 216 -6.67 -7.85 3.41
CA PRO A 216 -6.01 -6.80 4.18
C PRO A 216 -4.49 -6.92 4.10
N GLY A 217 -3.80 -5.78 4.07
CA GLY A 217 -2.36 -5.70 3.91
C GLY A 217 -1.87 -5.75 2.46
N THR A 218 -2.74 -5.98 1.45
CA THR A 218 -2.36 -5.85 0.03
C THR A 218 -1.92 -4.42 -0.25
N LYS A 219 -0.74 -4.24 -0.87
CA LYS A 219 -0.19 -2.91 -1.19
C LYS A 219 -0.89 -2.31 -2.41
N ILE A 220 -1.06 -1.00 -2.40
CA ILE A 220 -1.70 -0.25 -3.46
C ILE A 220 -0.68 0.07 -4.55
N GLN A 221 -1.13 0.05 -5.81
CA GLN A 221 -0.34 0.38 -6.99
C GLN A 221 -1.07 1.46 -7.81
N GLN A 222 -0.40 1.99 -8.84
CA GLN A 222 -1.12 2.56 -9.98
C GLN A 222 -1.34 1.48 -11.04
N TRP A 223 -2.45 1.58 -11.78
CA TRP A 223 -2.69 0.77 -12.97
C TRP A 223 -3.50 1.56 -14.01
N THR A 224 -3.38 1.17 -15.28
CA THR A 224 -4.20 1.67 -16.38
C THR A 224 -5.69 1.65 -15.99
N CYS A 225 -6.33 2.81 -16.11
CA CYS A 225 -7.71 3.01 -15.71
C CYS A 225 -8.66 2.09 -16.50
N ASN A 226 -9.37 1.20 -15.80
CA ASN A 226 -10.16 0.12 -16.41
C ASN A 226 -11.63 0.08 -15.95
N SER A 227 -12.07 1.05 -15.14
CA SER A 227 -13.42 1.11 -14.53
C SER A 227 -13.76 -0.06 -13.57
N GLY A 228 -12.76 -0.85 -13.16
CA GLY A 228 -12.90 -1.91 -12.17
C GLY A 228 -13.18 -1.35 -10.78
N THR A 229 -13.97 -2.06 -9.98
CA THR A 229 -14.34 -1.64 -8.62
C THR A 229 -13.16 -1.66 -7.64
N ASN A 230 -12.03 -2.27 -8.02
CA ASN A 230 -10.74 -2.20 -7.34
C ASN A 230 -9.96 -0.88 -7.61
N GLN A 231 -10.49 -0.01 -8.49
CA GLN A 231 -10.02 1.35 -8.76
C GLN A 231 -11.05 2.41 -8.29
N THR A 232 -12.13 1.99 -7.64
CA THR A 232 -13.23 2.87 -7.22
C THR A 232 -13.30 2.98 -5.70
N TRP A 233 -13.39 4.22 -5.23
CA TRP A 233 -13.26 4.59 -3.83
C TRP A 233 -14.48 5.42 -3.41
N THR A 234 -15.14 5.01 -2.33
CA THR A 234 -16.14 5.83 -1.64
C THR A 234 -15.43 6.80 -0.70
N VAL A 235 -15.79 8.08 -0.75
CA VAL A 235 -15.24 9.11 0.14
C VAL A 235 -16.17 9.34 1.32
N SER A 236 -15.79 8.85 2.51
CA SER A 236 -16.58 8.93 3.76
C SER A 236 -15.93 9.85 4.78
#